data_AF-A0A3E0NVI9-F1
#
_entry.id   AF-A0A3E0NVI9-F1
#
_cell.length_a   1.000
_cell.length_b   1.000
_cell.length_c   1.000
_cell.angle_alpha   90.00
_cell.angle_beta   90.00
_cell.angle_gamma   90.00
#
_symmetry.space_group_name_H-M   'P 1'
#
loop_
_entity.id
_entity.type
_entity.pdbx_description
1 polymer ?
#
loop_
_entity_poly.entity_id
_entity_poly.type
_entity_poly.pdbx_seq_one_letter_code
_entity_poly.pdbx_strand_id
1 'polypeptide(L)'
;MDLLRTRQVLAALEEHDVEYVVFGAVGLGLHGLPRATVDLDLFVAPRAENIERLRTALHSVFGDPQIEEITAEDLLGEYPAIQYVPPDEGFHVDILTRLGDAFTFEDLEAQRVDFDGLGAC
;
A
#
# COMPACT_ATOMS: atom_id res chain seq x y z
N MET A 1 6.01 12.53 -6.32
CA MET A 1 4.94 11.52 -6.36
C MET A 1 4.69 11.16 -7.81
N ASP A 2 5.01 9.94 -8.19
CA ASP A 2 4.62 9.41 -9.50
C ASP A 2 3.13 9.05 -9.46
N LEU A 3 2.30 9.98 -9.95
CA LEU A 3 0.84 9.86 -9.95
C LEU A 3 0.36 8.66 -10.80
N LEU A 4 1.05 8.38 -11.90
CA LEU A 4 0.70 7.29 -12.80
C LEU A 4 0.94 5.95 -12.11
N ARG A 5 2.12 5.77 -11.50
CA ARG A 5 2.45 4.55 -10.76
C ARG A 5 1.55 4.37 -9.56
N THR A 6 1.31 5.43 -8.80
CA THR A 6 0.37 5.42 -7.67
C THR A 6 -1.01 4.91 -8.11
N ARG A 7 -1.56 5.47 -9.20
CA ARG A 7 -2.86 5.05 -9.73
C ARG A 7 -2.85 3.58 -10.17
N GLN A 8 -1.79 3.12 -10.84
CA GLN A 8 -1.67 1.73 -11.28
C GLN A 8 -1.67 0.76 -10.09
N VAL A 9 -0.92 1.07 -9.03
CA VAL A 9 -0.90 0.26 -7.82
C VAL A 9 -2.28 0.25 -7.17
N LEU A 10 -2.87 1.41 -6.90
CA LEU A 10 -4.20 1.48 -6.27
C LEU A 10 -5.28 0.74 -7.09
N ALA A 11 -5.24 0.86 -8.43
CA ALA A 11 -6.17 0.15 -9.29
C ALA A 11 -6.00 -1.38 -9.17
N ALA A 12 -4.75 -1.86 -9.13
CA ALA A 12 -4.47 -3.28 -8.95
C ALA A 12 -4.91 -3.78 -7.56
N LEU A 13 -4.71 -2.98 -6.50
CA LEU A 13 -5.16 -3.33 -5.15
C LEU A 13 -6.70 -3.49 -5.11
N GLU A 14 -7.43 -2.57 -5.72
CA GLU A 14 -8.89 -2.64 -5.84
C GLU A 14 -9.34 -3.82 -6.71
N GLU A 15 -8.68 -4.10 -7.84
CA GLU A 15 -9.00 -5.25 -8.71
C GLU A 15 -8.81 -6.60 -8.01
N HIS A 16 -7.86 -6.69 -7.09
CA HIS A 16 -7.54 -7.92 -6.36
C HIS A 16 -8.20 -8.01 -4.97
N ASP A 17 -9.15 -7.12 -4.66
CA ASP A 17 -9.85 -7.07 -3.37
C ASP A 17 -8.89 -7.03 -2.17
N VAL A 18 -7.83 -6.23 -2.28
CA VAL A 18 -6.91 -5.98 -1.17
C VAL A 18 -7.59 -5.04 -0.17
N GLU A 19 -7.57 -5.40 1.10
CA GLU A 19 -8.06 -4.56 2.18
C GLU A 19 -6.89 -3.71 2.69
N TYR A 20 -6.89 -2.44 2.30
CA TYR A 20 -5.84 -1.47 2.63
C TYR A 20 -6.43 -0.08 2.90
N VAL A 21 -5.61 0.77 3.51
CA VAL A 21 -5.84 2.21 3.68
C VAL A 21 -4.57 2.93 3.26
N VAL A 22 -4.68 3.91 2.37
CA VAL A 22 -3.57 4.83 2.09
C VAL A 22 -3.40 5.78 3.26
N PHE A 23 -2.20 5.84 3.83
CA PHE A 23 -1.91 6.76 4.93
C PHE A 23 -0.69 7.61 4.60
N GLY A 24 -0.13 8.30 5.61
CA GLY A 24 1.06 9.11 5.42
C GLY A 24 0.84 10.30 4.48
N ALA A 25 1.90 10.70 3.79
CA ALA A 25 1.90 11.97 3.07
C ALA A 25 1.19 11.91 1.70
N VAL A 26 0.92 10.71 1.16
CA VAL A 26 0.00 10.52 0.04
C VAL A 26 -1.45 10.78 0.47
N GLY A 27 -1.86 10.36 1.67
CA GLY A 27 -3.18 10.71 2.23
C GLY A 27 -3.43 12.22 2.27
N LEU A 28 -2.39 13.01 2.60
CA LEU A 28 -2.46 14.48 2.56
C LEU A 28 -2.58 15.02 1.12
N GLY A 29 -1.93 14.36 0.16
CA GLY A 29 -2.06 14.64 -1.28
C GLY A 29 -3.48 14.37 -1.79
N LEU A 30 -4.12 13.27 -1.37
CA LEU A 30 -5.51 12.91 -1.69
C LEU A 30 -6.51 13.97 -1.16
N HIS A 31 -6.18 14.64 -0.06
CA HIS A 31 -6.97 15.76 0.48
C HIS A 31 -6.55 17.14 -0.03
N GLY A 32 -5.75 17.23 -1.10
CA GLY A 32 -5.41 18.49 -1.76
C GLY A 32 -4.34 19.34 -1.04
N LEU A 33 -3.55 18.75 -0.14
CA LEU A 33 -2.40 19.37 0.51
C LEU A 33 -1.10 18.83 -0.11
N PRO A 34 -0.63 19.39 -1.24
CA PRO A 34 0.51 18.84 -1.95
C PRO A 34 1.78 18.90 -1.08
N ARG A 35 2.32 17.72 -0.75
CA ARG A 35 3.71 17.52 -0.31
C ARG A 35 4.43 16.67 -1.35
N ALA A 36 5.70 16.99 -1.59
CA ALA A 36 6.56 16.12 -2.38
C ALA A 36 6.85 14.85 -1.56
N THR A 37 6.27 13.73 -1.97
CA THR A 37 6.58 12.39 -1.47
C THR A 37 7.00 11.53 -2.65
N VAL A 38 7.83 10.52 -2.39
CA VAL A 38 8.29 9.55 -3.40
C VAL A 38 7.68 8.16 -3.10
N ASP A 39 7.00 8.09 -1.95
CA ASP A 39 6.54 6.93 -1.19
C ASP A 39 5.01 6.80 -1.33
N LEU A 40 4.50 5.57 -1.52
CA LEU A 40 3.09 5.19 -1.32
C LEU A 40 2.99 4.37 -0.03
N ASP A 41 2.44 4.96 1.02
CA ASP A 41 2.25 4.29 2.32
C ASP A 41 0.91 3.55 2.37
N LEU A 42 0.95 2.24 2.60
CA LEU A 42 -0.20 1.35 2.69
C LEU A 42 -0.29 0.71 4.07
N PHE A 43 -1.42 0.91 4.75
CA PHE A 43 -1.77 0.16 5.94
C PHE A 43 -2.69 -0.99 5.49
N VAL A 44 -2.25 -2.24 5.65
CA VAL A 44 -2.88 -3.43 5.09
C VAL A 44 -3.47 -4.29 6.20
N ALA A 45 -4.69 -4.82 6.01
CA ALA A 45 -5.32 -5.66 7.02
C ALA A 45 -4.47 -6.93 7.30
N PRO A 46 -4.17 -7.26 8.57
CA PRO A 46 -3.19 -8.29 8.95
C PRO A 46 -3.74 -9.72 8.80
N ARG A 47 -4.02 -10.13 7.56
CA ARG A 47 -4.47 -11.50 7.24
C ARG A 47 -3.61 -12.07 6.12
N ALA A 48 -3.20 -13.33 6.26
CA ALA A 48 -2.35 -14.01 5.29
C ALA A 48 -2.97 -13.98 3.89
N GLU A 49 -4.27 -14.20 3.77
CA GLU A 49 -4.97 -14.17 2.48
C GLU A 49 -4.93 -12.76 1.85
N ASN A 50 -4.99 -11.70 2.67
CA ASN A 50 -4.91 -10.33 2.18
C ASN A 50 -3.50 -9.98 1.70
N ILE A 51 -2.47 -10.50 2.38
CA ILE A 51 -1.07 -10.33 1.98
C ILE A 51 -0.79 -11.06 0.66
N GLU A 52 -1.38 -12.23 0.43
CA GLU A 52 -1.30 -12.90 -0.87
C GLU A 52 -1.98 -12.12 -2.00
N ARG A 53 -3.13 -11.48 -1.73
CA ARG A 53 -3.77 -10.57 -2.68
C ARG A 53 -2.90 -9.36 -2.99
N LEU A 54 -2.28 -8.77 -1.96
CA LEU A 54 -1.33 -7.66 -2.11
C LEU A 54 -0.16 -8.05 -3.02
N ARG A 55 0.46 -9.22 -2.78
CA ARG A 55 1.55 -9.74 -3.64
C ARG A 55 1.08 -9.90 -5.08
N THR A 56 -0.08 -10.51 -5.28
CA THR A 56 -0.65 -10.73 -6.63
C THR A 56 -0.89 -9.39 -7.34
N ALA A 57 -1.45 -8.40 -6.64
CA ALA A 57 -1.68 -7.06 -7.16
C ALA A 57 -0.37 -6.37 -7.56
N LEU A 58 0.64 -6.35 -6.68
CA LEU A 58 1.96 -5.76 -6.99
C LEU A 58 2.63 -6.48 -8.18
N HIS A 59 2.54 -7.81 -8.24
CA HIS A 59 3.07 -8.58 -9.36
C HIS A 59 2.41 -8.21 -10.68
N SER A 60 1.10 -7.95 -10.68
CA SER A 60 0.38 -7.53 -11.90
C SER A 60 0.89 -6.18 -12.46
N VAL A 61 1.41 -5.31 -11.60
CA VAL A 61 1.89 -3.97 -11.97
C VAL A 61 3.35 -3.99 -12.40
N PHE A 62 4.20 -4.67 -11.64
CA PHE A 62 5.66 -4.57 -11.80
C PHE A 62 6.29 -5.82 -12.42
N GLY A 63 5.64 -6.99 -12.33
CA GLY A 63 6.20 -8.25 -12.83
C GLY A 63 7.52 -8.65 -12.16
N ASP A 64 7.80 -8.11 -10.97
CA ASP A 64 9.08 -8.22 -10.29
C ASP A 64 9.13 -9.46 -9.38
N PRO A 65 10.08 -10.38 -9.56
CA PRO A 65 10.21 -11.56 -8.70
C PRO A 65 10.54 -11.22 -7.23
N GLN A 66 11.06 -10.03 -6.92
CA GLN A 66 11.36 -9.64 -5.53
C GLN A 66 10.11 -9.45 -4.67
N ILE A 67 8.93 -9.29 -5.29
CA ILE A 67 7.65 -9.23 -4.56
C ILE A 67 7.38 -10.55 -3.81
N GLU A 68 8.01 -11.65 -4.23
CA GLU A 68 7.91 -12.92 -3.52
C GLU A 68 8.48 -12.84 -2.08
N GLU A 69 9.36 -11.88 -1.80
CA GLU A 69 9.96 -11.63 -0.48
C GLU A 69 9.02 -10.88 0.48
N ILE A 70 7.88 -10.36 -0.01
CA ILE A 70 6.84 -9.77 0.84
C ILE A 70 6.03 -10.92 1.45
N THR A 71 6.42 -11.41 2.63
CA THR A 71 5.78 -12.58 3.23
C THR A 71 4.75 -12.22 4.30
N ALA A 72 3.80 -13.15 4.53
CA ALA A 72 2.90 -13.04 5.66
C ALA A 72 3.61 -13.19 7.01
N GLU A 73 4.73 -13.91 7.08
CA GLU A 73 5.51 -14.04 8.31
C GLU A 73 6.09 -12.69 8.74
N ASP A 74 6.64 -11.93 7.80
CA ASP A 74 7.19 -10.60 8.05
C ASP A 74 6.09 -9.60 8.45
N LEU A 75 5.00 -9.55 7.68
CA LEU A 75 3.90 -8.61 7.86
C LEU A 75 2.92 -8.99 8.99
N LEU A 76 3.04 -10.16 9.61
CA LEU A 76 2.27 -10.55 10.80
C LEU A 76 3.17 -10.74 12.04
N GLY A 77 4.48 -10.48 11.89
CA GLY A 77 5.47 -10.66 12.93
C GLY A 77 5.58 -9.49 13.92
N GLU A 78 6.72 -9.46 14.62
CA GLU A 78 7.01 -8.46 15.66
C GLU A 78 7.18 -7.05 15.08
N TYR A 79 7.72 -6.93 13.86
CA TYR A 79 7.95 -5.67 13.14
C TYR A 79 7.29 -5.72 11.75
N PRO A 80 5.96 -5.55 11.67
CA PRO A 80 5.22 -5.80 10.45
C PRO A 80 5.25 -4.60 9.50
N ALA A 81 6.44 -4.29 9.01
CA ALA A 81 6.72 -3.20 8.08
C ALA A 81 7.72 -3.65 7.02
N ILE A 82 7.37 -3.45 5.74
CA ILE A 82 8.21 -3.76 4.59
C ILE A 82 8.24 -2.55 3.67
N GLN A 83 9.41 -2.20 3.16
CA GLN A 83 9.57 -1.27 2.05
C GLN A 83 9.86 -2.05 0.77
N TYR A 84 8.99 -1.92 -0.22
CA TYR A 84 9.18 -2.48 -1.55
C TYR A 84 9.59 -1.37 -2.53
N VAL A 85 10.71 -1.59 -3.22
CA VAL A 85 11.24 -0.68 -4.24
C VAL A 85 11.25 -1.39 -5.59
N PRO A 86 10.34 -1.03 -6.53
CA PRO A 86 10.34 -1.60 -7.87
C PRO A 86 11.64 -1.32 -8.63
N PRO A 87 11.94 -2.10 -9.69
CA PRO A 87 13.16 -1.94 -10.49
C PRO A 87 13.26 -0.60 -11.23
N ASP A 88 12.12 0.05 -11.48
CA ASP A 88 12.05 1.37 -12.10
C ASP A 88 12.34 2.44 -11.03
N GLU A 89 13.45 3.17 -11.15
CA GLU A 89 13.90 4.14 -10.14
C GLU A 89 12.83 5.19 -9.79
N GLY A 90 12.69 5.51 -8.49
CA GLY A 90 11.97 6.71 -8.03
C GLY A 90 10.53 6.51 -7.54
N PHE A 91 10.08 5.28 -7.34
CA PHE A 91 8.82 4.95 -6.67
C PHE A 91 9.06 3.86 -5.62
N HIS A 92 8.31 3.87 -4.53
CA HIS A 92 8.36 2.81 -3.53
C HIS A 92 7.02 2.71 -2.82
N VAL A 93 6.78 1.52 -2.26
CA VAL A 93 5.58 1.16 -1.53
C VAL A 93 5.99 0.74 -0.13
N ASP A 94 5.56 1.49 0.87
CA ASP A 94 5.75 1.14 2.27
C ASP A 94 4.49 0.41 2.75
N ILE A 95 4.65 -0.79 3.28
CA ILE A 95 3.57 -1.69 3.66
C ILE A 95 3.66 -1.94 5.15
N LEU A 96 2.62 -1.55 5.89
CA LEU A 96 2.49 -1.79 7.32
C LEU A 96 1.20 -2.53 7.60
N THR A 97 1.17 -3.40 8.60
CA THR A 97 -0.10 -3.99 9.11
C THR A 97 -0.42 -3.59 10.55
N ARG A 98 0.54 -2.95 11.23
CA ARG A 98 0.42 -2.46 12.60
C ARG A 98 1.47 -1.40 12.87
N LEU A 99 1.14 -0.38 13.69
CA LEU A 99 2.07 0.63 14.16
C LEU A 99 2.39 0.43 15.63
N GLY A 100 3.40 -0.42 15.90
CA GLY A 100 3.76 -0.80 17.27
C GLY A 100 2.54 -1.33 18.03
N ASP A 101 2.43 -1.04 19.32
CA ASP A 101 1.25 -1.45 20.11
C ASP A 101 0.16 -0.37 20.15
N ALA A 102 0.31 0.69 19.35
CA ALA A 102 -0.53 1.87 19.39
C ALA A 102 -1.75 1.78 18.45
N PHE A 103 -1.56 1.22 17.25
CA PHE A 103 -2.62 1.13 16.24
C PHE A 103 -2.56 -0.18 15.45
N THR A 104 -3.74 -0.77 15.29
CA THR A 104 -4.04 -1.89 14.39
C THR A 104 -4.90 -1.40 13.22
N PHE A 105 -5.12 -2.26 12.22
CA PHE A 105 -5.96 -1.91 11.07
C PHE A 105 -7.40 -1.58 11.50
N GLU A 106 -7.90 -2.28 12.51
CA GLU A 106 -9.25 -2.11 13.05
C GLU A 106 -9.46 -0.76 13.77
N ASP A 107 -8.38 -0.10 14.19
CA ASP A 107 -8.42 1.22 14.83
C ASP A 107 -8.56 2.37 13.82
N LEU A 108 -8.44 2.08 12.52
CA LEU A 108 -8.41 3.11 11.48
C LEU A 108 -9.82 3.56 11.10
N GLU A 109 -10.01 4.88 11.04
CA GLU A 109 -11.14 5.50 10.35
C GLU A 109 -10.74 5.77 8.89
N ALA A 110 -11.32 5.03 7.95
CA ALA A 110 -11.00 5.12 6.54
C ALA A 110 -12.09 5.85 5.74
N GLN A 111 -11.69 6.57 4.70
CA GLN A 111 -12.59 7.25 3.77
C GLN A 111 -12.21 6.92 2.33
N ARG A 112 -13.20 6.53 1.52
CA ARG A 112 -12.97 6.40 0.07
C ARG A 112 -12.94 7.77 -0.61
N VAL A 113 -11.88 8.03 -1.37
CA VAL A 113 -11.63 9.29 -2.10
C VAL A 113 -11.42 8.99 -3.58
N ASP A 114 -11.87 9.89 -4.45
CA ASP A 114 -11.59 9.82 -5.89
C ASP A 114 -10.15 10.28 -6.17
N PHE A 115 -9.38 9.42 -6.81
CA PHE A 115 -8.03 9.68 -7.28
C PHE A 115 -7.96 9.44 -8.80
N ASP A 116 -8.05 10.53 -9.56
CA ASP A 116 -8.03 10.49 -11.04
C ASP A 116 -9.17 9.61 -11.64
N GLY A 117 -10.34 9.55 -11.00
CA GLY A 117 -11.44 8.68 -11.42
C GLY A 117 -11.38 7.24 -10.90
N LEU A 118 -10.48 6.93 -9.96
CA LEU A 118 -10.43 5.67 -9.21
C LEU A 118 -10.82 5.95 -7.75
N GLY A 119 -11.80 5.22 -7.20
CA GLY A 119 -12.08 5.28 -5.77
C GLY A 119 -11.05 4.45 -4.99
N ALA A 120 -10.23 5.09 -4.15
CA ALA A 120 -9.26 4.42 -3.28
C ALA A 120 -9.58 4.71 -1.81
N CYS A 121 -9.19 3.81 -0.90
CA CYS A 121 -9.48 3.89 0.53
C CYS A 121 -8.30 4.42 1.36
#